data_AF-A0A3M1FQA6-F1
#
_entry.id   AF-A0A3M1FQA6-F1
#
_cell.length_a   1.000
_cell.length_b   1.000
_cell.length_c   1.000
_cell.angle_alpha   90.00
_cell.angle_beta   90.00
_cell.angle_gamma   90.00
#
_symmetry.space_group_name_H-M   'P 1'
#
loop_
_entity.id
_entity.type
_entity.pdbx_description
1 polymer ?
#
loop_
_entity_poly.entity_id
_entity_poly.type
_entity_poly.pdbx_seq_one_letter_code
_entity_poly.pdbx_strand_id
1 'polypeptide(L)'
;MRREQAAAAMLFASGMRSSAFGSLPIEAVDLEKMEIRQWPSLGVRTKNGKHATTYLLDIPELIDVIREWDSLIREQLPPEAMWYAPFRTDHFGNKTKLSSASAGKNRNQAIAKGLRKLYRAANLPYKSPHKFRHGHAVHALLGARTMAAYKAVSQNLMHGSIKVTDEVYAWLNEDDVRTQISSLAVGQSQSLNPDDELRNYLNSLSKHDLEKAINHAARLLANG
;
A
#
# COMPACT_ATOMS: atom_id res chain seq x y z
N MET A 1 0.84 18.54 13.90
CA MET A 1 0.45 17.13 14.10
C MET A 1 -0.16 16.54 12.85
N ARG A 2 -1.16 17.19 12.20
CA ARG A 2 -1.79 16.69 10.96
C ARG A 2 -0.78 16.21 9.89
N ARG A 3 0.21 17.03 9.57
CA ARG A 3 1.31 16.66 8.64
C ARG A 3 2.07 15.40 9.07
N GLU A 4 2.39 15.29 10.36
CA GLU A 4 3.13 14.15 10.89
C GLU A 4 2.28 12.86 10.89
N GLN A 5 0.98 12.97 11.17
CA GLN A 5 0.01 11.86 11.06
C GLN A 5 -0.10 11.39 9.60
N ALA A 6 -0.31 12.31 8.67
CA ALA A 6 -0.37 12.02 7.24
C ALA A 6 0.93 11.41 6.72
N ALA A 7 2.10 11.85 7.21
CA ALA A 7 3.38 11.23 6.88
C ALA A 7 3.49 9.78 7.37
N ALA A 8 3.02 9.49 8.59
CA ALA A 8 3.01 8.14 9.12
C ALA A 8 2.06 7.23 8.32
N ALA A 9 0.85 7.71 8.03
CA ALA A 9 -0.15 7.01 7.22
C ALA A 9 0.38 6.73 5.81
N MET A 10 0.90 7.74 5.11
CA MET A 10 1.43 7.60 3.75
C MET A 10 2.63 6.65 3.67
N LEU A 11 3.55 6.71 4.64
CA LEU A 11 4.69 5.77 4.70
C LEU A 11 4.25 4.32 4.93
N PHE A 12 3.20 4.10 5.73
CA PHE A 12 2.65 2.76 5.93
C PHE A 12 1.87 2.29 4.69
N ALA A 13 0.90 3.06 4.21
CA ALA A 13 0.01 2.65 3.12
C ALA A 13 0.78 2.39 1.82
N SER A 14 1.82 3.18 1.51
CA SER A 14 2.59 3.04 0.26
C SER A 14 3.77 2.06 0.33
N GLY A 15 4.28 1.78 1.54
CA GLY A 15 5.52 1.02 1.70
C GLY A 15 6.75 1.68 1.05
N MET A 16 6.69 2.94 0.63
CA MET A 16 7.79 3.56 -0.11
C MET A 16 9.02 3.83 0.76
N ARG A 17 10.17 4.04 0.12
CA ARG A 17 11.39 4.41 0.85
C ARG A 17 11.28 5.86 1.35
N SER A 18 11.82 6.15 2.53
CA SER A 18 11.77 7.51 3.09
C SER A 18 12.44 8.55 2.21
N SER A 19 13.47 8.17 1.44
CA SER A 19 14.13 9.06 0.48
C SER A 19 13.20 9.48 -0.66
N ALA A 20 12.43 8.52 -1.19
CA ALA A 20 11.43 8.76 -2.22
C ALA A 20 10.31 9.63 -1.67
N PHE A 21 9.79 9.28 -0.48
CA PHE A 21 8.77 10.06 0.22
C PHE A 21 9.21 11.52 0.48
N GLY A 22 10.46 11.69 0.91
CA GLY A 22 11.00 13.01 1.22
C GLY A 22 11.11 13.95 0.02
N SER A 23 11.11 13.43 -1.21
CA SER A 23 11.16 14.23 -2.43
C SER A 23 9.95 13.97 -3.35
N LEU A 24 8.86 13.41 -2.81
CA LEU A 24 7.67 13.09 -3.57
C LEU A 24 6.92 14.41 -3.85
N PRO A 25 6.73 14.83 -5.11
CA PRO A 25 5.90 15.99 -5.42
C PRO A 25 4.42 15.65 -5.28
N ILE A 26 3.57 16.67 -5.13
CA ILE A 26 2.11 16.50 -5.01
C ILE A 26 1.54 15.83 -6.27
N GLU A 27 2.01 16.24 -7.45
CA GLU A 27 1.56 15.65 -8.72
C GLU A 27 1.86 14.16 -8.86
N ALA A 28 2.84 13.63 -8.12
CA ALA A 28 3.16 12.19 -8.16
C ALA A 28 2.12 11.33 -7.43
N VAL A 29 1.15 11.92 -6.74
CA VAL A 29 0.12 11.22 -5.97
C VAL A 29 -1.24 11.35 -6.68
N ASP A 30 -1.86 10.21 -6.96
CA ASP A 30 -3.23 10.10 -7.48
C ASP A 30 -4.05 9.26 -6.50
N LEU A 31 -4.83 9.91 -5.65
CA LEU A 31 -5.65 9.24 -4.63
C LEU A 31 -6.97 8.69 -5.17
N GLU A 32 -7.37 9.03 -6.40
CA GLU A 32 -8.54 8.41 -7.03
C GLU A 32 -8.18 7.00 -7.49
N LYS A 33 -6.98 6.85 -8.05
CA LYS A 33 -6.45 5.54 -8.48
C LYS A 33 -5.62 4.83 -7.42
N MET A 34 -5.40 5.46 -6.27
CA MET A 34 -4.58 4.94 -5.18
C MET A 34 -3.12 4.68 -5.62
N GLU A 35 -2.61 5.55 -6.48
CA GLU A 35 -1.33 5.44 -7.16
C GLU A 35 -0.31 6.48 -6.69
N ILE A 36 0.96 6.07 -6.69
CA ILE A 36 2.11 6.92 -6.48
C ILE A 36 3.15 6.67 -7.56
N ARG A 37 3.46 7.70 -8.32
CA ARG A 37 4.51 7.73 -9.34
C ARG A 37 5.87 8.01 -8.68
N GLN A 38 6.59 6.95 -8.29
CA GLN A 38 7.97 7.05 -7.77
C GLN A 38 9.01 7.22 -8.90
N TRP A 39 8.91 8.30 -9.67
CA TRP A 39 9.67 8.50 -10.91
C TRP A 39 10.74 9.60 -10.75
N PRO A 40 12.02 9.35 -11.09
CA PRO A 40 13.06 10.37 -11.09
C PRO A 40 12.77 11.57 -12.00
N SER A 41 12.01 11.37 -13.09
CA SER A 41 11.56 12.46 -13.98
C SER A 41 10.64 13.46 -13.28
N LEU A 42 9.97 13.06 -12.20
CA LEU A 42 9.16 13.93 -11.33
C LEU A 42 9.98 14.44 -10.12
N GLY A 43 11.30 14.25 -10.11
CA GLY A 43 12.17 14.66 -9.00
C GLY A 43 12.21 13.69 -7.81
N VAL A 44 11.60 12.49 -7.93
CA VAL A 44 11.59 11.49 -6.86
C VAL A 44 12.96 10.81 -6.72
N ARG A 45 13.54 10.87 -5.51
CA ARG A 45 14.85 10.28 -5.17
C ARG A 45 14.73 8.80 -4.85
N THR A 46 14.86 7.98 -5.88
CA THR A 46 14.86 6.53 -5.76
C THR A 46 16.27 5.95 -5.59
N LYS A 47 16.34 4.71 -5.09
CA LYS A 47 17.61 3.99 -4.92
C LYS A 47 17.98 3.30 -6.23
N ASN A 48 19.19 3.53 -6.72
CA ASN A 48 19.76 2.89 -7.92
C ASN A 48 18.92 3.11 -9.19
N GLY A 49 18.23 4.25 -9.32
CA GLY A 49 17.42 4.57 -10.51
C GLY A 49 16.14 3.74 -10.69
N LYS A 50 15.83 2.82 -9.76
CA LYS A 50 14.57 2.04 -9.80
C LYS A 50 13.38 2.97 -9.70
N HIS A 51 12.41 2.81 -10.58
CA HIS A 51 11.20 3.62 -10.61
C HIS A 51 10.02 2.75 -11.03
N ALA A 52 8.86 3.10 -10.51
CA ALA A 52 7.60 2.45 -10.81
C ALA A 52 6.44 3.35 -10.39
N THR A 53 5.28 3.09 -10.96
CA THR A 53 4.01 3.43 -10.30
C THR A 53 3.71 2.34 -9.27
N THR A 54 3.44 2.75 -8.04
CA THR A 54 3.15 1.87 -6.90
C THR A 54 1.80 2.22 -6.32
N TYR A 55 1.17 1.28 -5.65
CA TYR A 55 -0.20 1.38 -5.18
C TYR A 55 -0.25 1.43 -3.65
N LEU A 56 -1.21 2.18 -3.13
CA LEU A 56 -1.51 2.26 -1.70
C LEU A 56 -2.29 1.02 -1.24
N LEU A 57 -2.03 0.56 -0.02
CA LEU A 57 -2.97 -0.30 0.68
C LEU A 57 -4.23 0.49 1.00
N ASP A 58 -5.39 -0.06 0.64
CA ASP A 58 -6.69 0.55 0.87
C ASP A 58 -7.17 0.27 2.31
N ILE A 59 -6.62 1.05 3.25
CA ILE A 59 -6.98 1.00 4.67
C ILE A 59 -7.72 2.31 4.98
N PRO A 60 -9.07 2.30 5.04
CA PRO A 60 -9.89 3.51 5.04
C PRO A 60 -9.42 4.60 6.02
N GLU A 61 -9.09 4.21 7.25
CA GLU A 61 -8.69 5.15 8.31
C GLU A 61 -7.35 5.84 8.01
N LEU A 62 -6.46 5.17 7.27
CA LEU A 62 -5.21 5.78 6.81
C LEU A 62 -5.44 6.66 5.57
N ILE A 63 -6.33 6.22 4.67
CA ILE A 63 -6.65 6.95 3.44
C ILE A 63 -7.34 8.27 3.75
N ASP A 64 -8.24 8.31 4.74
CA ASP A 64 -8.89 9.55 5.17
C ASP A 64 -7.87 10.59 5.65
N VAL A 65 -6.93 10.16 6.50
CA VAL A 65 -5.85 11.04 7.01
C VAL A 65 -4.94 11.52 5.86
N ILE A 66 -4.69 10.68 4.86
CA ILE A 66 -3.91 11.03 3.67
C ILE A 66 -4.69 12.05 2.82
N ARG A 67 -5.97 11.82 2.55
CA ARG A 67 -6.84 12.71 1.75
C ARG A 67 -6.98 14.09 2.38
N GLU A 68 -7.22 14.16 3.70
CA GLU A 68 -7.32 15.44 4.41
C GLU A 68 -6.05 16.29 4.26
N TRP A 69 -4.88 15.67 4.34
CA TRP A 69 -3.62 16.39 4.15
C TRP A 69 -3.38 16.75 2.68
N ASP A 70 -3.67 15.84 1.76
CA ASP A 70 -3.50 16.03 0.32
C ASP A 70 -4.37 17.19 -0.21
N SER A 71 -5.63 17.29 0.23
CA SER A 71 -6.52 18.43 -0.10
C SER A 71 -5.90 19.76 0.36
N LEU A 72 -5.47 19.81 1.63
CA LEU A 72 -4.91 21.02 2.23
C LEU A 72 -3.67 21.52 1.48
N ILE A 73 -2.77 20.62 1.09
CA ILE A 73 -1.54 21.03 0.39
C ILE A 73 -1.80 21.42 -1.06
N ARG A 74 -2.76 20.78 -1.75
CA ARG A 74 -3.14 21.13 -3.12
C ARG A 74 -3.78 22.51 -3.22
N GLU A 75 -4.53 22.93 -2.18
CA GLU A 75 -5.09 24.28 -2.09
C GLU A 75 -4.00 25.37 -1.92
N GLN A 76 -2.83 25.02 -1.39
CA GLN A 76 -1.83 26.00 -0.94
C GLN A 76 -0.53 26.00 -1.75
N LEU A 77 -0.24 24.93 -2.47
CA LEU A 77 1.05 24.69 -3.10
C LEU A 77 0.89 24.23 -4.55
N PRO A 78 1.84 24.59 -5.44
CA PRO A 78 1.83 24.12 -6.82
C PRO A 78 2.09 22.60 -6.89
N PRO A 79 1.71 21.93 -8.00
CA PRO A 79 1.81 20.47 -8.13
C PRO A 79 3.23 19.90 -7.95
N GLU A 80 4.26 20.67 -8.27
CA GLU A 80 5.68 20.27 -8.16
C GLU A 80 6.22 20.38 -6.73
N ALA A 81 5.47 21.02 -5.82
CA ALA A 81 5.85 21.11 -4.42
C ALA A 81 5.83 19.73 -3.75
N MET A 82 6.65 19.55 -2.70
CA MET A 82 6.72 18.27 -2.00
C MET A 82 5.42 17.98 -1.22
N TRP A 83 4.92 16.75 -1.34
CA TRP A 83 3.74 16.26 -0.65
C TRP A 83 3.90 16.31 0.88
N TYR A 84 5.02 15.78 1.39
CA TYR A 84 5.48 16.15 2.72
C TYR A 84 6.03 17.56 2.57
N ALA A 85 5.22 18.59 2.84
CA ALA A 85 5.62 19.99 2.64
C ALA A 85 6.44 20.54 3.85
N PRO A 86 7.53 21.29 3.61
CA PRO A 86 8.20 22.05 4.67
C PRO A 86 7.37 23.27 5.09
N PHE A 87 7.61 23.74 6.31
CA PHE A 87 7.11 25.05 6.75
C PHE A 87 8.18 26.10 6.49
N ARG A 88 7.78 27.30 6.09
CA ARG A 88 8.62 28.50 6.17
C ARG A 88 8.86 28.81 7.64
N THR A 89 10.08 29.25 7.92
CA THR A 89 10.49 29.74 9.23
C THR A 89 10.64 31.25 9.13
N ASP A 90 10.05 32.01 10.05
CA ASP A 90 10.30 33.45 10.14
C ASP A 90 11.67 33.76 10.78
N HIS A 91 12.01 35.05 10.87
CA HIS A 91 13.27 35.51 11.48
C HIS A 91 13.42 35.12 12.96
N PHE A 92 12.31 34.74 13.62
CA PHE A 92 12.26 34.34 15.03
C PHE A 92 12.27 32.81 15.21
N GLY A 93 12.35 32.02 14.13
CA GLY A 93 12.34 30.57 14.22
C GLY A 93 10.95 29.94 14.23
N ASN A 94 9.87 30.73 14.11
CA ASN A 94 8.50 30.22 14.12
C ASN A 94 8.08 29.71 12.74
N LYS A 95 7.30 28.63 12.75
CA LYS A 95 6.73 28.05 11.53
C LYS A 95 5.46 28.82 11.16
N THR A 96 5.41 29.39 9.96
CA THR A 96 4.31 30.27 9.55
C THR A 96 3.41 29.62 8.50
N LYS A 97 3.92 29.43 7.29
CA LYS A 97 3.16 28.90 6.14
C LYS A 97 3.83 27.67 5.53
N LEU A 98 3.08 26.89 4.76
CA LEU A 98 3.68 25.87 3.91
C LEU A 98 4.59 26.51 2.86
N SER A 99 5.59 25.74 2.42
CA SER A 99 6.60 26.19 1.48
C SER A 99 6.73 25.22 0.32
N SER A 100 6.80 25.75 -0.89
CA SER A 100 7.13 25.03 -2.13
C SER A 100 8.64 24.79 -2.30
N ALA A 101 9.44 25.00 -1.25
CA ALA A 101 10.88 24.76 -1.30
C ALA A 101 11.18 23.32 -1.75
N SER A 102 12.20 23.18 -2.60
CA SER A 102 12.64 21.89 -3.14
C SER A 102 13.24 20.98 -2.07
N ALA A 103 13.40 19.69 -2.42
CA ALA A 103 13.92 18.68 -1.51
C ALA A 103 15.36 18.98 -1.04
N GLY A 104 15.52 19.50 0.18
CA GLY A 104 16.83 19.71 0.80
C GLY A 104 17.58 18.41 1.14
N LYS A 105 18.87 18.52 1.48
CA LYS A 105 19.74 17.36 1.81
C LYS A 105 19.30 16.61 3.09
N ASN A 106 18.74 17.33 4.07
CA ASN A 106 18.38 16.77 5.39
C ASN A 106 16.92 16.28 5.49
N ARG A 107 16.28 15.96 4.36
CA ARG A 107 14.82 15.72 4.34
C ARG A 107 14.40 14.44 5.08
N ASN A 108 15.18 13.38 4.96
CA ASN A 108 14.98 12.14 5.74
C ASN A 108 15.04 12.42 7.25
N GLN A 109 15.97 13.28 7.69
CA GLN A 109 16.09 13.66 9.10
C GLN A 109 14.87 14.48 9.55
N ALA A 110 14.34 15.35 8.69
CA ALA A 110 13.12 16.12 8.96
C ALA A 110 11.87 15.23 9.10
N ILE A 111 11.75 14.18 8.28
CA ILE A 111 10.70 13.15 8.43
C ILE A 111 10.87 12.43 9.76
N ALA A 112 12.07 11.90 10.04
CA ALA A 112 12.35 11.20 11.30
C ALA A 112 12.08 12.07 12.54
N LYS A 113 12.44 13.36 12.50
CA LYS A 113 12.13 14.32 13.58
C LYS A 113 10.62 14.55 13.73
N GLY A 114 9.88 14.63 12.62
CA GLY A 114 8.42 14.70 12.62
C GLY A 114 7.78 13.47 13.26
N LEU A 115 8.20 12.28 12.85
CA LEU A 115 7.71 11.01 13.42
C LEU A 115 8.04 10.91 14.91
N ARG A 116 9.25 11.27 15.37
CA ARG A 116 9.55 11.29 16.82
C ARG A 116 8.56 12.15 17.61
N LYS A 117 8.14 13.29 17.06
CA LYS A 117 7.11 14.14 17.70
C LYS A 117 5.76 13.43 17.76
N LEU A 118 5.36 12.76 16.68
CA LEU A 118 4.13 11.97 16.63
C LEU A 118 4.12 10.86 17.67
N TYR A 119 5.17 10.04 17.72
CA TYR A 119 5.30 8.95 18.68
C TYR A 119 5.27 9.44 20.13
N ARG A 120 5.96 10.56 20.42
CA ARG A 120 5.91 11.18 21.74
C ARG A 120 4.49 11.63 22.11
N ALA A 121 3.78 12.27 21.18
CA ALA A 121 2.40 12.71 21.42
C ALA A 121 1.44 11.54 21.65
N ALA A 122 1.70 10.39 21.02
CA ALA A 122 0.93 9.16 21.19
C ALA A 122 1.39 8.29 22.37
N ASN A 123 2.43 8.69 23.11
CA ASN A 123 3.09 7.88 24.14
C ASN A 123 3.54 6.48 23.66
N LEU A 124 4.07 6.40 22.43
CA LEU A 124 4.53 5.15 21.81
C LEU A 124 6.06 5.09 21.67
N PRO A 125 6.67 3.89 21.76
CA PRO A 125 8.09 3.70 21.46
C PRO A 125 8.41 4.05 20.00
N TYR A 126 9.39 4.93 19.79
CA TYR A 126 9.73 5.43 18.46
C TYR A 126 10.09 4.31 17.47
N LYS A 127 9.52 4.39 16.26
CA LYS A 127 9.93 3.60 15.10
C LYS A 127 10.39 4.51 13.96
N SER A 128 11.47 4.11 13.30
CA SER A 128 12.05 4.87 12.18
C SER A 128 11.16 4.80 10.92
N PRO A 129 11.31 5.72 9.94
CA PRO A 129 10.61 5.61 8.66
C PRO A 129 10.77 4.25 7.97
N HIS A 130 11.93 3.60 8.13
CA HIS A 130 12.18 2.29 7.54
C HIS A 130 11.31 1.19 8.19
N LYS A 131 10.95 1.33 9.47
CA LYS A 131 10.05 0.39 10.15
C LYS A 131 8.61 0.48 9.66
N PHE A 132 8.17 1.63 9.14
CA PHE A 132 6.87 1.75 8.47
C PHE A 132 6.83 0.92 7.18
N ARG A 133 7.86 1.02 6.34
CA ARG A 133 8.01 0.17 5.14
C ARG A 133 8.05 -1.31 5.49
N HIS A 134 8.75 -1.68 6.57
CA HIS A 134 8.76 -3.06 7.02
C HIS A 134 7.37 -3.52 7.51
N GLY A 135 6.67 -2.68 8.28
CA GLY A 135 5.29 -2.96 8.70
C GLY A 135 4.32 -3.11 7.53
N HIS A 136 4.43 -2.26 6.50
CA HIS A 136 3.69 -2.40 5.24
C HIS A 136 3.93 -3.77 4.61
N ALA A 137 5.20 -4.17 4.46
CA ALA A 137 5.55 -5.42 3.83
C ALA A 137 4.98 -6.61 4.60
N VAL A 138 5.15 -6.65 5.93
CA VAL A 138 4.59 -7.72 6.78
C VAL A 138 3.07 -7.76 6.67
N HIS A 139 2.40 -6.62 6.82
CA HIS A 139 0.93 -6.55 6.74
C HIS A 139 0.41 -7.05 5.37
N ALA A 140 1.00 -6.58 4.27
CA ALA A 140 0.58 -6.94 2.93
C ALA A 140 0.85 -8.42 2.60
N LEU A 141 1.98 -8.97 3.06
CA LEU A 141 2.33 -10.38 2.84
C LEU A 141 1.47 -11.33 3.68
N LEU A 142 1.14 -10.98 4.92
CA LEU A 142 0.20 -11.75 5.75
C LEU A 142 -1.20 -11.82 5.09
N GLY A 143 -1.60 -10.77 4.37
CA GLY A 143 -2.84 -10.76 3.60
C GLY A 143 -2.76 -11.46 2.23
N ALA A 144 -1.56 -11.79 1.74
CA ALA A 144 -1.36 -12.36 0.41
C ALA A 144 -1.68 -13.86 0.39
N ARG A 145 -2.86 -14.22 -0.11
CA ARG A 145 -3.34 -15.62 -0.16
C ARG A 145 -2.86 -16.41 -1.38
N THR A 146 -2.21 -15.75 -2.34
CA THR A 146 -1.75 -16.36 -3.58
C THR A 146 -0.33 -15.91 -3.92
N MET A 147 0.39 -16.71 -4.69
CA MET A 147 1.73 -16.34 -5.18
C MET A 147 1.68 -15.10 -6.08
N ALA A 148 0.58 -14.91 -6.81
CA ALA A 148 0.35 -13.69 -7.59
C ALA A 148 0.26 -12.45 -6.69
N ALA A 149 -0.51 -12.51 -5.60
CA ALA A 149 -0.60 -11.43 -4.62
C ALA A 149 0.75 -11.19 -3.94
N TYR A 150 1.47 -12.24 -3.55
CA TYR A 150 2.81 -12.14 -2.99
C TYR A 150 3.76 -11.39 -3.95
N LYS A 151 3.76 -11.78 -5.23
CA LYS A 151 4.59 -11.15 -6.26
C LYS A 151 4.20 -9.70 -6.50
N ALA A 152 2.90 -9.38 -6.48
CA ALA A 152 2.42 -8.00 -6.56
C ALA A 152 2.95 -7.14 -5.42
N VAL A 153 2.92 -7.61 -4.18
CA VAL A 153 3.52 -6.91 -3.02
C VAL A 153 5.02 -6.70 -3.22
N SER A 154 5.75 -7.73 -3.65
CA SER A 154 7.18 -7.63 -3.94
C SER A 154 7.50 -6.59 -5.03
N GLN A 155 6.69 -6.54 -6.09
CA GLN A 155 6.83 -5.56 -7.18
C GLN A 155 6.46 -4.15 -6.73
N ASN A 156 5.41 -4.00 -5.92
CA ASN A 156 5.00 -2.71 -5.35
C ASN A 156 6.08 -2.12 -4.44
N LEU A 157 6.83 -2.97 -3.74
CA LEU A 157 8.02 -2.58 -2.97
C LEU A 157 9.25 -2.31 -3.86
N MET A 158 9.20 -2.55 -5.16
CA MET A 158 10.31 -2.47 -6.11
C MET A 158 11.53 -3.31 -5.67
N HIS A 159 11.29 -4.51 -5.13
CA HIS A 159 12.34 -5.49 -4.87
C HIS A 159 12.82 -6.13 -6.18
N GLY A 160 14.12 -6.41 -6.27
CA GLY A 160 14.71 -7.01 -7.50
C GLY A 160 14.34 -8.47 -7.71
N SER A 161 13.90 -9.16 -6.65
CA SER A 161 13.43 -10.54 -6.68
C SER A 161 12.51 -10.81 -5.48
N ILE A 162 11.71 -11.88 -5.58
CA ILE A 162 10.89 -12.41 -4.49
C ILE A 162 11.77 -12.85 -3.32
N LYS A 163 13.00 -13.33 -3.59
CA LYS A 163 13.98 -13.74 -2.58
C LYS A 163 14.31 -12.63 -1.56
N VAL A 164 14.40 -11.38 -2.02
CA VAL A 164 14.60 -10.21 -1.12
C VAL A 164 13.39 -9.99 -0.22
N THR A 165 12.21 -10.44 -0.65
CA THR A 165 10.99 -10.40 0.14
C THR A 165 10.94 -11.56 1.15
N ASP A 166 11.30 -12.78 0.73
CA ASP A 166 11.40 -13.94 1.63
C ASP A 166 12.48 -13.78 2.70
N GLU A 167 13.71 -13.39 2.34
CA GLU A 167 14.85 -13.24 3.27
C GLU A 167 14.63 -12.16 4.34
N VAL A 168 13.71 -11.21 4.11
CA VAL A 168 13.55 -10.02 4.96
C VAL A 168 12.19 -9.99 5.68
N TYR A 169 11.15 -10.65 5.16
CA TYR A 169 9.79 -10.49 5.68
C TYR A 169 9.03 -11.79 5.97
N ALA A 170 9.50 -12.96 5.51
CA ALA A 170 8.80 -14.24 5.66
C ALA A 170 9.35 -15.09 6.82
N TRP A 171 9.68 -14.46 7.96
CA TRP A 171 10.04 -15.23 9.16
C TRP A 171 8.75 -15.66 9.87
N LEU A 172 8.32 -16.88 9.57
CA LEU A 172 7.24 -17.54 10.30
C LEU A 172 7.80 -18.02 11.64
N ASN A 173 7.09 -17.73 12.73
CA ASN A 173 7.41 -18.36 14.01
C ASN A 173 6.98 -19.84 13.99
N GLU A 174 7.38 -20.61 14.99
CA GLU A 174 7.10 -22.06 15.02
C GLU A 174 5.60 -22.38 14.99
N ASP A 175 4.75 -21.55 15.62
CA ASP A 175 3.31 -21.74 15.64
C ASP A 175 2.66 -21.41 14.29
N ASP A 176 3.17 -20.39 13.59
CA ASP A 176 2.76 -20.06 12.22
C ASP A 176 3.12 -21.20 11.27
N VAL A 177 4.34 -21.75 11.38
CA VAL A 177 4.78 -22.92 10.61
C VAL A 177 3.88 -24.12 10.90
N ARG A 178 3.63 -24.42 12.18
CA ARG A 178 2.74 -25.52 12.60
C ARG A 178 1.34 -25.34 12.01
N THR A 179 0.79 -24.14 12.08
CA THR A 179 -0.55 -23.83 11.56
C THR A 179 -0.61 -24.03 10.05
N GLN A 180 0.35 -23.50 9.31
CA GLN A 180 0.42 -23.64 7.86
C GLN A 180 0.58 -25.11 7.45
N ILE A 181 1.54 -25.83 8.02
CA ILE A 181 1.76 -27.25 7.72
C ILE A 181 0.53 -28.11 8.07
N SER A 182 -0.11 -27.85 9.21
CA SER A 182 -1.35 -28.54 9.60
C SER A 182 -2.49 -28.26 8.64
N SER A 183 -2.58 -27.02 8.13
CA SER A 183 -3.58 -26.65 7.12
C SER A 183 -3.34 -27.31 5.75
N LEU A 184 -2.09 -27.66 5.41
CA LEU A 184 -1.77 -28.40 4.19
C LEU A 184 -2.26 -29.85 4.26
N ALA A 185 -2.18 -30.49 5.44
CA ALA A 185 -2.71 -31.84 5.65
C ALA A 185 -4.25 -31.89 5.59
N VAL A 186 -4.91 -30.79 5.93
CA VAL A 186 -6.36 -30.59 5.77
C VAL A 186 -6.73 -30.17 4.34
N GLY A 187 -5.73 -29.84 3.51
CA GLY A 187 -5.86 -29.17 2.21
C GLY A 187 -5.65 -30.04 0.97
N GLN A 188 -6.21 -31.26 0.93
CA GLN A 188 -6.65 -31.93 -0.31
C GLN A 188 -7.98 -32.69 -0.08
N SER A 189 -8.89 -32.09 0.68
CA SER A 189 -10.26 -32.59 0.80
C SER A 189 -11.24 -31.43 0.84
N GLN A 190 -11.24 -30.63 -0.24
CA GLN A 190 -12.53 -30.10 -0.70
C GLN A 190 -13.25 -31.26 -1.38
N SER A 191 -14.06 -31.99 -0.62
CA SER A 191 -15.20 -32.68 -1.21
C SER A 191 -16.14 -31.60 -1.76
N LEU A 192 -15.91 -31.18 -3.00
CA LEU A 192 -16.92 -30.45 -3.75
C LEU A 192 -18.05 -31.44 -4.00
N ASN A 193 -19.15 -31.27 -3.28
CA ASN A 193 -20.41 -31.85 -3.71
C ASN A 193 -20.63 -31.37 -5.16
N PRO A 194 -20.85 -32.26 -6.15
CA PRO A 194 -21.09 -31.86 -7.54
C PRO A 194 -22.17 -30.79 -7.69
N ASP A 195 -23.13 -30.75 -6.77
CA ASP A 195 -24.17 -29.74 -6.71
C ASP A 195 -23.64 -28.34 -6.37
N ASP A 196 -22.57 -28.23 -5.58
CA ASP A 196 -21.97 -26.94 -5.19
C ASP A 196 -21.15 -26.34 -6.32
N GLU A 197 -20.47 -27.18 -7.13
CA GLU A 197 -19.75 -26.73 -8.32
C GLU A 197 -20.72 -26.20 -9.38
N LEU A 198 -21.81 -26.93 -9.65
CA LEU A 198 -22.85 -26.50 -10.58
C LEU A 198 -23.54 -25.22 -10.09
N ARG A 199 -23.86 -25.12 -8.79
CA ARG A 199 -24.46 -23.91 -8.21
C ARG A 199 -23.55 -22.70 -8.35
N ASN A 200 -22.28 -22.84 -8.03
CA ASN A 200 -21.32 -21.73 -8.13
C ASN A 200 -21.13 -21.28 -9.58
N TYR A 201 -21.10 -22.23 -10.52
CA TYR A 201 -21.09 -21.92 -11.95
C TYR A 201 -22.34 -21.15 -12.38
N LEU A 202 -23.54 -21.62 -12.03
CA LEU A 202 -24.81 -20.97 -12.39
C LEU A 202 -24.92 -19.58 -11.77
N ASN A 203 -24.47 -19.40 -10.53
CA ASN A 203 -24.46 -18.10 -9.84
C ASN A 203 -23.48 -17.09 -10.44
N SER A 204 -22.50 -17.54 -11.23
CA SER A 204 -21.53 -16.67 -11.90
C SER A 204 -22.02 -16.14 -13.26
N LEU A 205 -23.14 -16.66 -13.78
CA LEU A 205 -23.67 -16.30 -15.09
C LEU A 205 -24.46 -14.99 -15.07
N SER A 206 -24.42 -14.27 -16.20
CA SER A 206 -25.35 -13.16 -16.44
C SER A 206 -26.79 -13.69 -16.58
N LYS A 207 -27.80 -12.83 -16.36
CA LYS A 207 -29.21 -13.23 -16.48
C LYS A 207 -29.54 -13.81 -17.88
N HIS A 208 -28.94 -13.24 -18.92
CA HIS A 208 -29.07 -13.70 -20.31
C HIS A 208 -28.45 -15.08 -20.53
N ASP A 209 -27.27 -15.33 -19.95
CA ASP A 209 -26.58 -16.62 -20.10
C ASP A 209 -27.22 -17.71 -19.25
N LEU A 210 -27.79 -17.35 -18.10
CA LEU A 210 -28.58 -18.25 -17.27
C LEU A 210 -29.86 -18.72 -18.00
N GLU A 211 -30.57 -17.81 -18.68
CA GLU A 211 -31.72 -18.16 -19.52
C GLU A 211 -31.35 -19.14 -20.65
N LYS A 212 -30.19 -18.94 -21.29
CA LYS A 212 -29.67 -19.89 -22.30
C LYS A 212 -29.32 -21.25 -21.68
N ALA A 213 -28.68 -21.26 -20.52
CA ALA A 213 -28.30 -22.49 -19.82
C ALA A 213 -29.52 -23.33 -19.45
N ILE A 214 -30.59 -22.70 -18.93
CA ILE A 214 -31.86 -23.36 -18.61
C ILE A 214 -32.48 -23.98 -19.87
N ASN A 215 -32.56 -23.22 -20.97
CA ASN A 215 -33.12 -23.71 -22.23
C ASN A 215 -32.33 -24.88 -22.81
N HIS A 216 -31.00 -24.89 -22.65
CA HIS A 216 -30.16 -25.98 -23.12
C HIS A 216 -30.33 -27.24 -22.26
N ALA A 217 -30.33 -27.09 -20.92
CA ALA A 217 -30.56 -28.19 -19.99
C ALA A 217 -31.93 -28.85 -20.20
N ALA A 218 -32.98 -28.04 -20.40
CA ALA A 218 -34.33 -28.54 -20.70
C ALA A 218 -34.38 -29.40 -21.99
N ARG A 219 -33.63 -29.00 -23.03
CA ARG A 219 -33.53 -29.79 -24.28
C ARG A 219 -32.76 -31.09 -24.10
N LEU A 220 -31.71 -31.09 -23.28
CA LEU A 220 -30.94 -32.29 -22.97
C LEU A 220 -31.80 -33.31 -22.22
N LEU A 221 -32.60 -32.86 -21.25
CA LEU A 221 -33.51 -33.71 -20.49
C LEU A 221 -34.73 -34.20 -21.28
N ALA A 222 -35.15 -33.47 -22.32
CA ALA A 222 -36.24 -33.90 -23.20
C ALA A 222 -35.81 -34.93 -24.25
N ASN A 223 -34.50 -35.08 -24.51
CA ASN A 223 -33.92 -35.94 -25.54
C ASN A 223 -33.10 -37.12 -24.98
N GLY A 224 -33.08 -37.32 -23.66
CA GLY A 224 -32.43 -38.46 -22.97
C GLY A 224 -33.46 -39.30 -22.26
#